data_AF-A0A940QJV3-F1
#
_entry.id   AF-A0A940QJV3-F1
#
_cell.length_a   1.000
_cell.length_b   1.000
_cell.length_c   1.000
_cell.angle_alpha   90.00
_cell.angle_beta   90.00
_cell.angle_gamma   90.00
#
_symmetry.space_group_name_H-M   'P 1'
#
loop_
_entity.id
_entity.type
_entity.pdbx_description
1 polymer ?
#
loop_
_entity_poly.entity_id
_entity_poly.type
_entity_poly.pdbx_seq_one_letter_code
_entity_poly.pdbx_strand_id
1 'polypeptide(L)'
;MILKYNNHKSEATTQNGKELLRIYEQREELLRKLSRLEGLWYSEFRGLPPSYIAPRKIQRRLYISSTESVILDSEFFDSLKNDANPEHRESKTSFYNGIFYRSAAEADIARYYTETDTPFKYEPEIWLKGLNRPIHPDFVTLVRELDLCKIHEHFGMKNAADYNRITAVKYNNYSAAGLIPGLDTYFTYDVPGIPFDLRCVPIKLNSVVYSSLFIP
;
A
#
# COMPACT_ATOMS: atom_id res chain seq x y z
N MET A 1 30.17 -0.21 8.66
CA MET A 1 30.74 0.45 9.88
C MET A 1 31.88 -0.41 10.41
N ILE A 2 32.91 0.16 11.04
CA ILE A 2 34.02 -0.63 11.59
C ILE A 2 33.71 -1.02 13.04
N LEU A 3 33.69 -2.33 13.33
CA LEU A 3 33.50 -2.81 14.69
C LEU A 3 34.73 -2.44 15.51
N LYS A 4 34.57 -1.52 16.46
CA LYS A 4 35.62 -1.19 17.44
C LYS A 4 35.47 -2.10 18.64
N TYR A 5 36.34 -3.10 18.73
CA TYR A 5 36.58 -3.86 19.96
C TYR A 5 38.00 -3.53 20.42
N ASN A 6 38.17 -3.03 21.64
CA ASN A 6 39.47 -2.57 22.19
C ASN A 6 40.23 -1.57 21.29
N ASN A 7 39.57 -0.53 20.78
CA ASN A 7 40.17 0.49 19.90
C ASN A 7 40.73 0.01 18.54
N HIS A 8 40.61 -1.27 18.21
CA HIS A 8 41.01 -1.79 16.90
C HIS A 8 39.83 -1.76 15.94
N LYS A 9 40.11 -1.30 14.72
CA LYS A 9 39.17 -1.22 13.61
C LYS A 9 39.10 -2.60 12.94
N SER A 10 38.09 -3.40 13.26
CA SER A 10 37.94 -4.75 12.68
C SER A 10 36.89 -4.75 11.58
N GLU A 11 37.29 -5.14 10.36
CA GLU A 11 36.36 -5.43 9.27
C GLU A 11 35.80 -6.85 9.41
N ALA A 12 34.49 -6.99 9.20
CA ALA A 12 33.84 -8.29 9.15
C ALA A 12 34.24 -9.03 7.86
N THR A 13 35.34 -9.77 7.92
CA THR A 13 35.90 -10.49 6.76
C THR A 13 35.25 -11.85 6.54
N THR A 14 34.80 -12.51 7.62
CA THR A 14 34.12 -13.80 7.56
C THR A 14 32.65 -13.64 7.20
N GLN A 15 32.05 -14.66 6.58
CA GLN A 15 30.63 -14.66 6.23
C GLN A 15 29.74 -14.48 7.46
N ASN A 16 30.05 -15.16 8.57
CA ASN A 16 29.35 -14.99 9.85
C ASN A 16 29.49 -13.57 10.40
N GLY A 17 30.68 -12.97 10.31
CA GLY A 17 30.90 -11.58 10.74
C GLY A 17 30.06 -10.60 9.93
N LYS A 18 29.93 -10.81 8.62
CA LYS A 18 29.12 -9.96 7.73
C LYS A 18 27.64 -10.07 8.06
N GLU A 19 27.15 -11.27 8.34
CA GLU A 19 25.75 -11.48 8.73
C GLU A 19 25.43 -10.85 10.09
N LEU A 20 26.30 -11.02 11.09
CA LEU A 20 26.15 -10.37 12.39
C LEU A 20 26.16 -8.84 12.27
N LEU A 21 27.01 -8.29 11.42
CA LEU A 21 27.04 -6.85 11.14
C LEU A 21 25.72 -6.38 10.52
N ARG A 22 25.17 -7.12 9.54
CA ARG A 22 23.87 -6.82 8.92
C ARG A 22 22.74 -6.82 9.95
N ILE A 23 22.68 -7.84 10.81
CA ILE A 23 21.69 -7.94 11.89
C ILE A 23 21.82 -6.77 12.86
N TYR A 24 23.05 -6.40 13.22
CA TYR A 24 23.30 -5.25 14.08
C TYR A 24 22.84 -3.93 13.44
N GLU A 25 23.17 -3.69 12.17
CA GLU A 25 22.75 -2.49 11.43
C GLU A 25 21.21 -2.43 11.34
N GLN A 26 20.55 -3.56 11.09
CA GLN A 26 19.09 -3.67 11.13
C GLN A 26 18.52 -3.35 12.51
N ARG A 27 19.14 -3.84 13.60
CA ARG A 27 18.75 -3.53 14.97
C ARG A 27 18.86 -2.04 15.27
N GLU A 28 19.96 -1.39 14.92
CA GLU A 28 20.16 0.04 15.16
C GLU A 28 19.16 0.90 14.38
N GLU A 29 18.82 0.50 13.16
CA GLU A 29 17.76 1.13 12.37
C GLU A 29 16.39 0.99 13.04
N LEU A 30 16.06 -0.22 13.52
CA LEU A 30 14.81 -0.47 14.25
C LEU A 30 14.72 0.31 15.56
N LEU A 31 15.81 0.44 16.31
CA LEU A 31 15.87 1.24 17.53
C LEU A 31 15.67 2.73 17.26
N ARG A 32 16.26 3.26 16.18
CA ARG A 32 16.03 4.65 15.75
C ARG A 32 14.57 4.88 15.36
N LYS A 33 13.96 3.94 14.62
CA LYS A 33 12.54 3.99 14.28
C LYS A 33 11.65 3.94 15.52
N LEU A 34 11.94 3.04 16.47
CA LEU A 34 11.20 2.93 17.73
C LEU A 34 11.28 4.23 18.54
N SER A 35 12.48 4.77 18.75
CA SER A 35 12.66 6.03 19.50
C SER A 35 11.89 7.20 18.88
N ARG A 36 11.84 7.28 17.54
CA ARG A 36 11.03 8.28 16.83
C ARG A 36 9.53 8.08 17.10
N LEU A 37 9.04 6.85 17.01
CA LEU A 37 7.62 6.53 17.24
C LEU A 37 7.21 6.77 18.70
N GLU A 38 8.07 6.44 19.66
CA GLU A 38 7.86 6.74 21.08
C GLU A 38 7.79 8.25 21.30
N GLY A 39 8.69 9.03 20.69
CA GLY A 39 8.65 10.49 20.74
C GLY A 39 7.32 11.07 20.24
N LEU A 40 6.83 10.58 19.11
CA LEU A 40 5.51 10.95 18.57
C LEU A 40 4.36 10.51 19.48
N TRP A 41 4.44 9.31 20.05
CA TRP A 41 3.43 8.83 20.99
C TRP A 41 3.35 9.75 22.21
N TYR A 42 4.50 10.06 22.82
CA TYR A 42 4.54 10.90 24.02
C TYR A 42 4.19 12.37 23.76
N SER A 43 4.27 12.86 22.51
CA SER A 43 3.79 14.21 22.18
C SER A 43 2.27 14.29 22.10
N GLU A 44 1.62 13.23 21.61
CA GLU A 44 0.17 13.20 21.38
C GLU A 44 -0.63 12.55 22.52
N PHE A 45 0.00 11.62 23.25
CA PHE A 45 -0.65 10.76 24.24
C PHE A 45 0.15 10.73 25.57
N ARG A 46 -0.55 10.44 26.67
CA ARG A 46 0.07 10.30 28.00
C ARG A 46 0.24 8.83 28.38
N GLY A 47 1.40 8.48 28.92
CA GLY A 47 1.70 7.14 29.42
C GLY A 47 2.17 6.16 28.35
N LEU A 48 2.43 4.91 28.74
CA LEU A 48 2.81 3.86 27.82
C LEU A 48 1.63 3.51 26.88
N PRO A 49 1.88 3.15 25.61
CA PRO A 49 0.86 2.57 24.74
C PRO A 49 0.19 1.40 25.45
N PRO A 50 -1.15 1.41 25.58
CA PRO A 50 -1.82 0.30 26.24
C PRO A 50 -1.54 -1.01 25.51
N SER A 51 -1.15 -2.04 26.25
CA SER A 51 -0.73 -3.34 25.69
C SER A 51 -1.82 -4.08 24.90
N TYR A 52 -3.09 -3.69 25.07
CA TYR A 52 -4.21 -4.20 24.29
C TYR A 52 -4.36 -3.51 22.92
N ILE A 53 -3.66 -2.40 22.67
CA ILE A 53 -3.57 -1.76 21.35
C ILE A 53 -2.43 -2.43 20.56
N ALA A 54 -2.55 -3.73 20.37
CA ALA A 54 -1.81 -4.41 19.31
C ALA A 54 -2.73 -4.43 18.09
N PRO A 55 -2.34 -3.84 16.94
CA PRO A 55 -3.11 -3.99 15.71
C PRO A 55 -3.29 -5.49 15.46
N ARG A 56 -4.54 -5.95 15.51
CA ARG A 56 -4.86 -7.35 15.22
C ARG A 56 -4.82 -7.51 13.71
N LYS A 57 -4.35 -8.67 13.26
CA LYS A 57 -4.51 -9.04 11.85
C LYS A 57 -5.99 -9.01 11.50
N ILE A 58 -6.32 -8.37 10.39
CA ILE A 58 -7.70 -8.22 9.92
C ILE A 58 -7.84 -9.07 8.66
N GLN A 59 -8.78 -10.00 8.67
CA GLN A 59 -9.03 -10.86 7.53
C GLN A 59 -10.19 -10.32 6.70
N ARG A 60 -9.87 -9.78 5.52
CA ARG A 60 -10.87 -9.36 4.52
C ARG A 60 -10.89 -10.37 3.39
N ARG A 61 -12.10 -10.80 3.00
CA ARG A 61 -12.29 -11.84 1.98
C ARG A 61 -12.69 -11.21 0.65
N LEU A 62 -11.89 -11.47 -0.38
CA LEU A 62 -12.23 -11.19 -1.77
C LEU A 62 -12.81 -12.45 -2.40
N TYR A 63 -14.01 -12.38 -2.97
CA TYR A 63 -14.59 -13.47 -3.75
C TYR A 63 -14.15 -13.37 -5.21
N ILE A 64 -13.48 -14.41 -5.70
CA ILE A 64 -13.06 -14.56 -7.10
C ILE A 64 -14.18 -15.21 -7.92
N SER A 65 -14.90 -16.15 -7.31
CA SER A 65 -16.06 -16.81 -7.91
C SER A 65 -17.12 -17.13 -6.83
N SER A 66 -18.15 -17.90 -7.19
CA SER A 66 -19.13 -18.37 -6.20
C SER A 66 -18.58 -19.41 -5.23
N THR A 67 -17.47 -20.07 -5.57
CA THR A 67 -16.86 -21.15 -4.78
C THR A 67 -15.44 -20.83 -4.31
N GLU A 68 -14.83 -19.79 -4.86
CA GLU A 68 -13.44 -19.42 -4.61
C GLU A 68 -13.33 -18.02 -4.00
N SER A 69 -12.47 -17.90 -2.99
CA SER A 69 -12.17 -16.63 -2.34
C SER A 69 -10.74 -16.65 -1.80
N VAL A 70 -10.16 -15.46 -1.69
CA VAL A 70 -8.83 -15.24 -1.11
C VAL A 70 -8.93 -14.26 0.05
N ILE A 71 -7.97 -14.31 0.96
CA ILE A 71 -7.82 -13.32 2.02
C ILE A 71 -6.91 -12.21 1.48
N LEU A 72 -7.30 -10.97 1.66
CA LEU A 72 -6.53 -9.80 1.24
C LEU A 72 -5.38 -9.52 2.21
N ASP A 73 -4.45 -10.46 2.39
CA ASP A 73 -3.30 -10.36 3.30
C ASP A 73 -1.97 -10.24 2.53
N SER A 74 -0.84 -10.40 3.22
CA SER A 74 0.48 -10.39 2.58
C SER A 74 0.68 -11.52 1.56
N GLU A 75 0.07 -12.70 1.75
CA GLU A 75 0.21 -13.81 0.80
C GLU A 75 -0.49 -13.46 -0.52
N PHE A 76 -1.69 -12.89 -0.43
CA PHE A 76 -2.35 -12.32 -1.60
C PHE A 76 -1.49 -11.24 -2.25
N PHE A 77 -0.96 -10.29 -1.47
CA PHE A 77 -0.09 -9.23 -1.99
C PHE A 77 1.13 -9.76 -2.76
N ASP A 78 1.80 -10.78 -2.22
CA ASP A 78 2.98 -11.38 -2.81
C ASP A 78 2.66 -12.19 -4.07
N SER A 79 1.44 -12.73 -4.16
CA SER A 79 0.95 -13.40 -5.38
C SER A 79 0.74 -12.43 -6.55
N LEU A 80 0.56 -11.14 -6.28
CA LEU A 80 0.31 -10.13 -7.31
C LEU A 80 1.59 -9.77 -8.07
N LYS A 81 1.46 -9.77 -9.40
CA LYS A 81 2.48 -9.24 -10.30
C LYS A 81 2.35 -7.72 -10.38
N ASN A 82 3.47 -7.03 -10.27
CA ASN A 82 3.55 -5.60 -10.49
C ASN A 82 3.55 -5.29 -11.99
N ASP A 83 2.87 -4.20 -12.39
CA ASP A 83 2.74 -3.75 -13.77
C ASP A 83 2.20 -4.84 -14.71
N ALA A 84 1.13 -5.52 -14.26
CA ALA A 84 0.60 -6.71 -14.93
C ALA A 84 -0.43 -6.40 -16.03
N ASN A 85 -0.86 -5.15 -16.18
CA ASN A 85 -1.86 -4.79 -17.18
C ASN A 85 -1.25 -4.77 -18.60
N PRO A 86 -1.69 -5.68 -19.51
CA PRO A 86 -1.23 -5.67 -20.89
C PRO A 86 -1.89 -4.56 -21.71
N GLU A 87 -3.05 -4.08 -21.28
CA GLU A 87 -3.77 -2.98 -21.93
C GLU A 87 -3.06 -1.66 -21.61
N HIS A 88 -3.03 -0.75 -22.59
CA HIS A 88 -2.51 0.61 -22.42
C HIS A 88 -0.99 0.75 -22.25
N ARG A 89 -0.18 -0.19 -22.72
CA ARG A 89 1.30 -0.06 -22.72
C ARG A 89 1.80 1.19 -23.43
N GLU A 90 1.16 1.59 -24.53
CA GLU A 90 1.59 2.73 -25.36
C GLU A 90 1.21 4.10 -24.78
N SER A 91 0.32 4.17 -23.79
CA SER A 91 -0.13 5.44 -23.19
C SER A 91 0.59 5.80 -21.89
N LYS A 92 1.55 4.97 -21.44
CA LYS A 92 2.32 5.22 -20.22
C LYS A 92 3.47 6.17 -20.53
N THR A 93 3.43 7.36 -19.94
CA THR A 93 4.33 8.48 -20.30
C THR A 93 5.15 8.98 -19.12
N SER A 94 4.72 8.72 -17.89
CA SER A 94 5.37 9.25 -16.69
C SER A 94 6.30 8.21 -16.08
N PHE A 95 7.61 8.45 -16.09
CA PHE A 95 8.60 7.48 -15.61
C PHE A 95 8.96 7.70 -14.14
N TYR A 96 8.87 6.65 -13.33
CA TYR A 96 9.36 6.66 -11.95
C TYR A 96 9.84 5.26 -11.54
N ASN A 97 11.01 5.18 -10.90
CA ASN A 97 11.59 3.96 -10.34
C ASN A 97 11.58 2.72 -11.27
N GLY A 98 11.89 2.92 -12.56
CA GLY A 98 11.95 1.84 -13.54
C GLY A 98 10.61 1.43 -14.17
N ILE A 99 9.51 2.09 -13.82
CA ILE A 99 8.16 1.81 -14.32
C ILE A 99 7.60 3.06 -15.01
N PHE A 100 6.84 2.85 -16.08
CA PHE A 100 6.05 3.91 -16.69
C PHE A 100 4.61 3.87 -16.17
N TYR A 101 4.11 5.01 -15.74
CA TYR A 101 2.75 5.22 -15.24
C TYR A 101 1.90 5.90 -16.30
N ARG A 102 0.57 5.70 -16.23
CA ARG A 102 -0.38 6.28 -17.20
C ARG A 102 -0.52 7.79 -17.07
N SER A 103 -0.24 8.33 -15.89
CA SER A 103 -0.37 9.76 -15.60
C SER A 103 0.72 10.26 -14.66
N ALA A 104 0.93 11.58 -14.64
CA ALA A 104 1.84 12.22 -13.68
C ALA A 104 1.34 12.05 -12.24
N ALA A 105 0.01 12.11 -12.02
CA ALA A 105 -0.60 11.89 -10.72
C ALA A 105 -0.32 10.47 -10.19
N GLU A 106 -0.43 9.44 -11.03
CA GLU A 106 -0.07 8.07 -10.64
C GLU A 106 1.42 7.92 -10.31
N ALA A 107 2.32 8.56 -11.07
CA ALA A 107 3.74 8.56 -10.77
C ALA A 107 4.03 9.25 -9.41
N ASP A 108 3.32 10.33 -9.09
CA ASP A 108 3.44 11.02 -7.80
C ASP A 108 2.86 10.18 -6.64
N ILE A 109 1.77 9.45 -6.87
CA ILE A 109 1.23 8.48 -5.90
C ILE A 109 2.24 7.37 -5.62
N ALA A 110 2.83 6.79 -6.67
CA ALA A 110 3.85 5.75 -6.53
C ALA A 110 5.10 6.25 -5.80
N ARG A 111 5.48 7.51 -6.05
CA ARG A 111 6.56 8.18 -5.32
C ARG A 111 6.22 8.32 -3.86
N TYR A 112 5.00 8.79 -3.54
CA TYR A 112 4.54 8.87 -2.15
C TYR A 112 4.67 7.52 -1.44
N TYR A 113 4.14 6.44 -2.01
CA TYR A 113 4.23 5.12 -1.38
C TYR A 113 5.67 4.64 -1.19
N THR A 114 6.54 4.95 -2.14
CA THR A 114 7.97 4.63 -2.04
C THR A 114 8.64 5.42 -0.92
N GLU A 115 8.41 6.72 -0.86
CA GLU A 115 8.99 7.63 0.15
C GLU A 115 8.47 7.34 1.57
N THR A 116 7.24 6.82 1.70
CA THR A 116 6.65 6.42 2.98
C THR A 116 6.85 4.95 3.34
N ASP A 117 7.65 4.19 2.56
CA ASP A 117 7.87 2.73 2.75
C ASP A 117 6.55 1.95 2.87
N THR A 118 5.53 2.38 2.11
CA THR A 118 4.24 1.70 1.98
C THR A 118 4.35 0.71 0.81
N PRO A 119 4.32 -0.62 1.05
CA PRO A 119 4.36 -1.57 -0.04
C PRO A 119 3.18 -1.38 -0.97
N PHE A 120 3.45 -1.39 -2.27
CA PHE A 120 2.40 -1.35 -3.27
C PHE A 120 2.73 -2.20 -4.51
N LYS A 121 1.70 -2.55 -5.25
CA LYS A 121 1.77 -3.07 -6.63
C LYS A 121 0.98 -2.12 -7.52
N TYR A 122 1.57 -1.72 -8.63
CA TYR A 122 0.93 -0.92 -9.67
C TYR A 122 0.26 -1.83 -10.69
N GLU A 123 -1.00 -1.54 -11.05
CA GLU A 123 -1.79 -2.28 -12.04
C GLU A 123 -1.73 -3.82 -11.97
N PRO A 124 -1.85 -4.43 -10.77
CA PRO A 124 -1.87 -5.88 -10.67
C PRO A 124 -3.15 -6.45 -11.29
N GLU A 125 -3.08 -7.68 -11.78
CA GLU A 125 -4.26 -8.41 -12.25
C GLU A 125 -5.05 -8.96 -11.05
N ILE A 126 -6.35 -8.68 -10.97
CA ILE A 126 -7.23 -9.20 -9.91
C ILE A 126 -8.54 -9.72 -10.52
N TRP A 127 -8.92 -10.93 -10.14
CA TRP A 127 -10.20 -11.52 -10.53
C TRP A 127 -11.28 -11.20 -9.49
N LEU A 128 -12.43 -10.71 -9.96
CA LEU A 128 -13.59 -10.40 -9.12
C LEU A 128 -14.76 -11.31 -9.51
N LYS A 129 -15.49 -11.78 -8.50
CA LYS A 129 -16.73 -12.54 -8.69
C LYS A 129 -17.71 -11.77 -9.59
N GLY A 130 -18.20 -12.46 -10.61
CA GLY A 130 -19.21 -11.93 -11.54
C GLY A 130 -18.63 -11.19 -12.75
N LEU A 131 -17.31 -11.03 -12.84
CA LEU A 131 -16.65 -10.52 -14.04
C LEU A 131 -16.07 -11.67 -14.87
N ASN A 132 -16.12 -11.51 -16.20
CA ASN A 132 -15.55 -12.46 -17.16
C ASN A 132 -14.11 -12.11 -17.58
N ARG A 133 -13.58 -11.01 -17.05
CA ARG A 133 -12.21 -10.52 -17.28
C ARG A 133 -11.65 -9.99 -15.96
N PRO A 134 -10.33 -10.06 -15.75
CA PRO A 134 -9.74 -9.46 -14.56
C PRO A 134 -9.86 -7.93 -14.63
N ILE A 135 -9.72 -7.31 -13.47
CA ILE A 135 -9.51 -5.87 -13.36
C ILE A 135 -8.04 -5.59 -13.09
N HIS A 136 -7.66 -4.33 -13.33
CA HIS A 136 -6.35 -3.81 -13.00
C HIS A 136 -6.55 -2.49 -12.25
N PRO A 137 -6.73 -2.52 -10.91
CA PRO A 137 -6.78 -1.29 -10.13
C PRO A 137 -5.45 -0.56 -10.25
N ASP A 138 -5.45 0.76 -10.10
CA ASP A 138 -4.22 1.53 -10.26
C ASP A 138 -3.15 1.10 -9.25
N PHE A 139 -3.54 0.88 -7.98
CA PHE A 139 -2.64 0.33 -6.97
C PHE A 139 -3.32 -0.66 -6.02
N VAL A 140 -2.52 -1.60 -5.49
CA VAL A 140 -2.83 -2.35 -4.28
C VAL A 140 -1.74 -2.06 -3.27
N THR A 141 -2.09 -1.65 -2.06
CA THR A 141 -1.15 -1.35 -0.97
C THR A 141 -1.26 -2.37 0.16
N LEU A 142 -0.16 -2.75 0.82
CA LEU A 142 -0.17 -3.63 2.00
C LEU A 142 0.08 -2.83 3.28
N VAL A 143 -0.88 -2.88 4.20
CA VAL A 143 -0.73 -2.34 5.56
C VAL A 143 -0.14 -3.45 6.43
N ARG A 144 1.19 -3.46 6.57
CA ARG A 144 1.93 -4.57 7.20
C ARG A 144 1.48 -4.83 8.63
N GLU A 145 1.14 -3.78 9.37
CA GLU A 145 0.70 -3.84 10.78
C GLU A 145 -0.64 -4.58 10.94
N LEU A 146 -1.50 -4.53 9.91
CA LEU A 146 -2.80 -5.19 9.90
C LEU A 146 -2.82 -6.48 9.08
N ASP A 147 -1.71 -6.78 8.40
CA ASP A 147 -1.62 -7.85 7.40
C ASP A 147 -2.77 -7.78 6.40
N LEU A 148 -3.01 -6.57 5.88
CA LEU A 148 -4.22 -6.24 5.13
C LEU A 148 -3.90 -5.41 3.89
N CYS A 149 -4.34 -5.88 2.73
CA CYS A 149 -4.31 -5.14 1.49
C CYS A 149 -5.45 -4.12 1.39
N LYS A 150 -5.18 -3.00 0.73
CA LYS A 150 -6.16 -2.00 0.31
C LYS A 150 -6.02 -1.74 -1.17
N ILE A 151 -7.14 -1.63 -1.86
CA ILE A 151 -7.18 -1.31 -3.29
C ILE A 151 -7.33 0.20 -3.46
N HIS A 152 -6.49 0.82 -4.27
CA HIS A 152 -6.51 2.25 -4.54
C HIS A 152 -6.71 2.50 -6.03
N GLU A 153 -7.70 3.33 -6.32
CA GLU A 153 -8.08 3.71 -7.66
C GLU A 153 -7.96 5.23 -7.79
N HIS A 154 -7.19 5.69 -8.77
CA HIS A 154 -7.03 7.08 -9.12
C HIS A 154 -7.83 7.41 -10.39
N PHE A 155 -8.84 8.25 -10.23
CA PHE A 155 -9.65 8.72 -11.33
C PHE A 155 -9.11 10.04 -11.88
N GLY A 156 -8.40 9.96 -12.99
CA GLY A 156 -8.00 11.15 -13.74
C GLY A 156 -9.19 11.93 -14.32
N MET A 157 -8.89 13.03 -14.98
CA MET A 157 -9.90 13.88 -15.62
C MET A 157 -10.73 13.12 -16.66
N LYS A 158 -12.02 12.93 -16.40
CA LYS A 158 -13.04 12.49 -17.36
C LYS A 158 -14.25 13.40 -17.29
N ASN A 159 -15.05 13.44 -18.35
CA ASN A 159 -16.36 14.11 -18.31
C ASN A 159 -17.15 13.61 -17.09
N ALA A 160 -17.83 14.50 -16.37
CA ALA A 160 -18.52 14.17 -15.11
C ALA A 160 -19.52 13.00 -15.23
N ALA A 161 -20.17 12.87 -16.40
CA ALA A 161 -21.07 11.75 -16.70
C ALA A 161 -20.34 10.40 -16.81
N ASP A 162 -19.15 10.38 -17.43
CA ASP A 162 -18.32 9.18 -17.54
C ASP A 162 -17.71 8.80 -16.19
N TYR A 163 -17.34 9.80 -15.39
CA TYR A 163 -16.85 9.59 -14.04
C TYR A 163 -17.88 8.84 -13.19
N ASN A 164 -19.09 9.38 -13.06
CA ASN A 164 -20.14 8.77 -12.23
C ASN A 164 -20.47 7.35 -12.67
N ARG A 165 -20.54 7.09 -13.98
CA ARG A 165 -20.81 5.76 -14.50
C ARG A 165 -19.68 4.78 -14.21
N ILE A 166 -18.43 5.16 -14.49
CA ILE A 166 -17.27 4.28 -14.28
C ILE A 166 -17.09 3.99 -12.78
N THR A 167 -17.22 5.01 -11.93
CA THR A 167 -17.13 4.85 -10.48
C THR A 167 -18.25 3.94 -9.97
N ALA A 168 -19.49 4.12 -10.42
CA ALA A 168 -20.60 3.25 -10.03
C ALA A 168 -20.38 1.79 -10.46
N VAL A 169 -19.87 1.55 -11.68
CA VAL A 169 -19.53 0.21 -12.15
C VAL A 169 -18.45 -0.42 -11.28
N LYS A 170 -17.35 0.29 -11.01
CA LYS A 170 -16.28 -0.21 -10.11
C LYS A 170 -16.82 -0.49 -8.71
N TYR A 171 -17.62 0.42 -8.16
CA TYR A 171 -18.25 0.26 -6.86
C TYR A 171 -19.08 -1.03 -6.78
N ASN A 172 -19.92 -1.27 -7.78
CA ASN A 172 -20.76 -2.46 -7.86
C ASN A 172 -19.92 -3.73 -8.03
N ASN A 173 -18.87 -3.70 -8.85
CA ASN A 173 -17.99 -4.84 -9.06
C ASN A 173 -17.26 -5.24 -7.76
N TYR A 174 -16.70 -4.25 -7.05
CA TYR A 174 -16.05 -4.50 -5.76
C TYR A 174 -17.05 -5.03 -4.72
N SER A 175 -18.23 -4.42 -4.63
CA SER A 175 -19.29 -4.86 -3.71
C SER A 175 -19.76 -6.29 -4.00
N ALA A 176 -19.94 -6.64 -5.28
CA ALA A 176 -20.32 -7.99 -5.70
C ALA A 176 -19.25 -9.04 -5.39
N ALA A 177 -17.98 -8.62 -5.33
CA ALA A 177 -16.84 -9.43 -4.92
C ALA A 177 -16.60 -9.44 -3.40
N GLY A 178 -17.53 -8.89 -2.60
CA GLY A 178 -17.49 -8.88 -1.13
C GLY A 178 -16.59 -7.82 -0.52
N LEU A 179 -16.08 -6.88 -1.32
CA LEU A 179 -15.28 -5.75 -0.84
C LEU A 179 -16.19 -4.56 -0.57
N ILE A 180 -15.88 -3.80 0.48
CA ILE A 180 -16.63 -2.59 0.85
C ILE A 180 -15.86 -1.36 0.36
N PRO A 181 -16.38 -0.61 -0.62
CA PRO A 181 -15.74 0.65 -1.00
C PRO A 181 -15.80 1.67 0.14
N GLY A 182 -14.69 2.38 0.36
CA GLY A 182 -14.48 3.22 1.54
C GLY A 182 -13.95 2.45 2.77
N LEU A 183 -13.74 1.14 2.67
CA LEU A 183 -13.10 0.32 3.69
C LEU A 183 -11.98 -0.54 3.09
N ASP A 184 -12.29 -1.38 2.11
CA ASP A 184 -11.33 -2.25 1.42
C ASP A 184 -10.73 -1.58 0.18
N THR A 185 -11.50 -0.67 -0.43
CA THR A 185 -11.07 0.13 -1.57
C THR A 185 -11.21 1.63 -1.27
N TYR A 186 -10.34 2.44 -1.85
CA TYR A 186 -10.43 3.90 -1.76
C TYR A 186 -10.06 4.58 -3.07
N PHE A 187 -10.54 5.82 -3.20
CA PHE A 187 -10.50 6.54 -4.45
C PHE A 187 -9.87 7.92 -4.25
N THR A 188 -9.04 8.30 -5.21
CA THR A 188 -8.54 9.67 -5.40
C THR A 188 -8.97 10.16 -6.76
N TYR A 189 -9.08 11.47 -6.96
CA TYR A 189 -9.57 12.04 -8.19
C TYR A 189 -8.85 13.34 -8.53
N ASP A 190 -8.72 13.60 -9.82
CA ASP A 190 -8.33 14.92 -10.33
C ASP A 190 -9.51 15.88 -10.26
N VAL A 191 -9.20 17.16 -10.03
CA VAL A 191 -10.18 18.25 -10.14
C VAL A 191 -9.85 19.08 -11.38
N PRO A 192 -10.81 19.34 -12.29
CA PRO A 192 -10.53 20.09 -13.51
C PRO A 192 -9.88 21.45 -13.24
N GLY A 193 -8.75 21.70 -13.89
CA GLY A 193 -8.01 22.96 -13.77
C GLY A 193 -7.20 23.11 -12.48
N ILE A 194 -7.14 22.07 -11.63
CA ILE A 194 -6.36 22.07 -10.39
C ILE A 194 -5.36 20.91 -10.45
N PRO A 195 -4.05 21.15 -10.21
CA PRO A 195 -3.08 20.07 -10.08
C PRO A 195 -3.49 19.07 -8.99
N PHE A 196 -3.19 17.79 -9.21
CA PHE A 196 -3.48 16.74 -8.23
C PHE A 196 -2.84 17.05 -6.87
N ASP A 197 -3.66 17.08 -5.81
CA ASP A 197 -3.18 17.33 -4.46
C ASP A 197 -2.78 16.02 -3.78
N LEU A 198 -1.49 15.72 -3.79
CA LEU A 198 -0.92 14.49 -3.22
C LEU A 198 -1.31 14.26 -1.75
N ARG A 199 -1.65 15.30 -0.99
CA ARG A 199 -2.10 15.18 0.41
C ARG A 199 -3.38 14.36 0.55
N CYS A 200 -4.17 14.20 -0.52
CA CYS A 200 -5.37 13.37 -0.46
C CYS A 200 -5.05 11.87 -0.25
N VAL A 201 -3.88 11.40 -0.70
CA VAL A 201 -3.46 10.00 -0.59
C VAL A 201 -3.34 9.55 0.87
N PRO A 202 -2.50 10.18 1.72
CA PRO A 202 -2.42 9.82 3.14
C PRO A 202 -3.77 9.97 3.85
N ILE A 203 -4.55 11.00 3.54
CA ILE A 203 -5.86 11.21 4.18
C ILE A 203 -6.81 10.04 3.88
N LYS A 204 -6.89 9.60 2.62
CA LYS A 204 -7.76 8.50 2.22
C LYS A 204 -7.27 7.15 2.73
N LEU A 205 -5.97 6.87 2.60
CA LEU A 205 -5.37 5.64 3.11
C LEU A 205 -5.56 5.52 4.62
N ASN A 206 -5.23 6.57 5.39
CA ASN A 206 -5.43 6.57 6.83
C ASN A 206 -6.90 6.37 7.18
N SER A 207 -7.82 7.05 6.49
CA SER A 207 -9.26 6.87 6.73
C SER A 207 -9.69 5.41 6.61
N VAL A 208 -9.27 4.69 5.56
CA VAL A 208 -9.68 3.28 5.38
C VAL A 208 -8.97 2.33 6.35
N VAL A 209 -7.74 2.65 6.74
CA VAL A 209 -6.99 1.92 7.77
C VAL A 209 -7.67 2.08 9.13
N TYR A 210 -7.96 3.32 9.54
CA TYR A 210 -8.68 3.61 10.78
C TYR A 210 -10.05 2.93 10.82
N SER A 211 -10.83 2.99 9.74
CA SER A 211 -12.12 2.29 9.67
C SER A 211 -11.98 0.78 9.87
N SER A 212 -10.90 0.16 9.38
CA SER A 212 -10.67 -1.27 9.55
C SER A 212 -10.39 -1.66 11.00
N LEU A 213 -9.78 -0.77 11.79
CA LEU A 213 -9.50 -1.04 13.20
C LEU A 213 -10.77 -1.20 14.05
N PHE A 214 -11.85 -0.51 13.68
CA PHE A 214 -13.12 -0.49 14.44
C PHE A 214 -14.22 -1.34 13.81
N ILE A 215 -14.07 -1.66 12.52
CA ILE A 215 -14.93 -2.58 11.79
C ILE A 215 -14.02 -3.73 11.35
N PRO A 216 -13.81 -4.75 12.20
CA PRO A 216 -13.02 -5.92 11.82
C PRO A 216 -13.69 -6.75 10.72
#